data_AF-A0A512NLH2-F1
#
_entry.id   AF-A0A512NLH2-F1
#
_cell.length_a   1.000
_cell.length_b   1.000
_cell.length_c   1.000
_cell.angle_alpha   90.00
_cell.angle_beta   90.00
_cell.angle_gamma   90.00
#
_symmetry.space_group_name_H-M   'P 1'
#
loop_
_entity.id
_entity.type
_entity.pdbx_description
1 polymer ?
#
loop_
_entity_poly.entity_id
_entity_poly.type
_entity_poly.pdbx_seq_one_letter_code
_entity_poly.pdbx_strand_id
1 'polypeptide(L)' 'MIGYVGSSGLSTGPHLHFEVHRGGRPVDPLSLARTATRSRLAGEDLARFRERVAEIDRARESTKNGAPSGEPFP' A
#
# COMPACT_ATOMS: atom_id res chain seq x y z
N MET A 1 5.04 -7.22 -9.41
CA MET A 1 5.74 -6.54 -10.53
C MET A 1 4.72 -5.69 -11.26
N ILE A 2 5.00 -4.42 -11.57
CA ILE A 2 4.03 -3.50 -12.23
C ILE A 2 4.55 -2.86 -13.53
N GLY A 3 5.81 -3.08 -13.93
CA GLY A 3 6.37 -2.55 -15.17
C GLY A 3 7.89 -2.63 -15.25
N TYR A 4 8.44 -2.27 -16.42
CA TYR A 4 9.87 -2.15 -16.71
C TYR A 4 10.20 -0.71 -17.18
N VAL A 5 11.47 -0.28 -17.06
CA VAL A 5 11.93 1.03 -17.54
C VAL A 5 11.91 1.08 -19.08
N GLY A 6 11.59 2.24 -19.64
CA GLY A 6 11.55 2.48 -21.09
C GLY A 6 11.76 3.95 -21.43
N SER A 7 11.49 4.32 -22.69
CA SER A 7 11.63 5.70 -23.20
C SER A 7 10.47 6.09 -24.13
N SER A 8 9.26 5.63 -23.83
CA SER A 8 8.06 5.99 -24.58
C SER A 8 7.54 7.38 -24.18
N GLY A 9 6.91 8.11 -25.12
CA GLY A 9 6.34 9.44 -24.87
C GLY A 9 7.36 10.57 -25.03
N LEU A 10 7.16 11.68 -24.34
CA LEU A 10 8.10 12.79 -24.32
C LEU A 10 9.28 12.45 -23.39
N SER A 11 10.31 11.83 -23.95
CA SER A 11 11.49 11.40 -23.21
C SER A 11 12.75 11.56 -24.06
N THR A 12 13.84 12.04 -23.44
CA THR A 12 15.16 12.14 -24.07
C THR A 12 16.01 10.87 -23.92
N GLY A 13 15.56 9.88 -23.14
CA GLY A 13 16.25 8.62 -22.92
C GLY A 13 15.60 7.73 -21.84
N PRO A 14 16.08 6.49 -21.62
CA PRO A 14 15.40 5.54 -20.74
C PRO A 14 15.38 5.98 -19.26
N HIS A 15 14.20 6.26 -18.73
CA HIS A 15 13.99 6.58 -17.30
C HIS A 15 12.55 6.27 -16.87
N LEU A 16 12.32 6.26 -15.56
CA LEU A 16 10.98 6.17 -14.96
C LEU A 16 10.54 7.58 -14.53
N HIS A 17 9.45 8.07 -15.11
CA HIS A 17 8.77 9.24 -14.59
C HIS A 17 7.85 8.82 -13.44
N PHE A 18 8.20 9.22 -12.21
CA PHE A 18 7.45 8.86 -11.01
C PHE A 18 6.93 10.09 -10.29
N GLU A 19 5.62 10.12 -10.06
CA GLU A 19 4.93 11.20 -9.36
C GLU A 19 4.11 10.68 -8.19
N VAL A 20 3.99 11.49 -7.15
CA VAL A 20 3.11 11.22 -6.01
C VAL A 20 2.06 12.31 -5.94
N HIS A 21 0.80 11.91 -5.83
CA HIS A 21 -0.33 12.83 -5.76
C HIS A 21 -1.05 12.68 -4.41
N ARG A 22 -1.31 13.79 -3.72
CA ARG A 22 -2.12 13.83 -2.49
C ARG A 22 -3.31 14.74 -2.72
N GLY A 23 -4.52 14.18 -2.66
CA GLY A 23 -5.75 14.93 -2.97
C GLY A 23 -5.77 15.51 -4.39
N GLY A 24 -5.19 14.78 -5.36
CA GLY A 24 -5.10 15.20 -6.76
C GLY A 24 -4.03 16.25 -7.07
N ARG A 25 -3.17 16.62 -6.10
CA ARG A 25 -2.07 17.57 -6.30
C ARG A 25 -0.72 16.85 -6.30
N PRO A 26 0.18 17.13 -7.25
CA PRO A 26 1.53 16.58 -7.22
C PRO A 26 2.28 17.11 -6.01
N VAL A 27 2.98 16.23 -5.32
CA VAL A 27 3.81 16.53 -4.14
C VAL A 27 5.20 15.96 -4.33
N ASP A 28 6.20 16.59 -3.70
CA ASP A 28 7.58 16.08 -3.68
C ASP A 28 7.63 14.68 -3.03
N PRO A 29 8.00 13.63 -3.79
CA PRO A 29 8.08 12.27 -3.28
C PRO A 29 9.08 12.11 -2.13
N LEU A 30 10.18 12.88 -2.13
CA LEU A 30 11.23 12.74 -1.12
C LEU A 30 10.81 13.26 0.25
N SER A 31 10.02 14.33 0.27
CA SER A 31 9.38 14.85 1.50
C SER A 31 8.47 13.80 2.15
N LEU A 32 7.78 12.98 1.34
CA LEU A 32 6.99 11.86 1.85
C LEU A 32 7.89 10.71 2.35
N ALA A 33 8.93 10.37 1.60
CA ALA A 33 9.87 9.30 1.97
C ALA A 33 10.59 9.56 3.29
N ARG A 34 10.96 10.82 3.58
CA ARG A 34 11.56 11.22 4.87
C ARG A 34 10.59 10.99 6.03
N THR A 35 9.32 11.36 5.87
CA THR A 35 8.27 11.08 6.87
C THR A 35 7.99 9.58 6.98
N ALA A 36 8.12 8.85 5.88
CA ALA A 36 7.98 7.40 5.81
C ALA A 36 9.24 6.63 6.20
N THR A 37 10.28 7.31 6.74
CA THR A 37 11.41 6.63 7.37
C THR A 37 10.87 5.94 8.62
N ARG A 38 10.36 4.73 8.39
CA ARG A 38 9.71 3.87 9.34
C ARG A 38 10.73 3.55 10.41
N SER A 39 10.63 4.19 11.56
CA SER A 39 11.20 3.65 12.79
C SER A 39 10.73 2.21 12.87
N ARG A 40 11.67 1.26 12.72
CA ARG A 40 11.34 -0.16 12.72
C ARG A 40 10.80 -0.48 14.12
N LEU A 41 9.56 -0.94 14.21
CA LEU A 41 9.01 -1.40 15.48
C LEU A 41 9.92 -2.50 16.03
N ALA A 42 10.29 -2.39 17.30
CA ALA A 42 11.20 -3.30 17.99
C ALA A 42 10.70 -3.57 19.41
N GLY A 43 11.23 -4.61 20.06
CA GLY A 43 10.89 -4.94 21.44
C GLY A 43 9.38 -5.17 21.66
N GLU A 44 8.86 -4.59 22.74
CA GLU A 44 7.47 -4.73 23.16
C GLU A 44 6.48 -4.19 22.12
N ASP A 45 6.82 -3.08 21.45
CA ASP A 45 5.95 -2.48 20.44
C ASP A 45 5.72 -3.41 19.24
N LEU A 46 6.74 -4.17 18.85
CA LEU A 46 6.61 -5.18 17.80
C LEU A 46 5.75 -6.36 18.25
N ALA A 47 5.87 -6.80 19.50
CA ALA A 47 5.06 -7.87 20.05
C ALA A 47 3.57 -7.47 20.07
N ARG A 48 3.26 -6.30 20.63
CA ARG A 48 1.91 -5.73 20.66
C ARG A 48 1.32 -5.56 19.26
N PHE A 49 2.12 -5.09 18.31
CA PHE A 49 1.68 -4.95 16.91
C PHE A 49 1.30 -6.31 16.30
N ARG A 50 2.11 -7.35 16.53
CA ARG A 50 1.84 -8.70 16.00
C ARG A 50 0.57 -9.32 16.58
N GLU A 51 0.32 -9.14 17.87
CA GLU A 51 -0.92 -9.59 18.50
C GLU A 51 -2.13 -8.90 17.86
N ARG A 52 -2.06 -7.58 17.65
CA ARG A 52 -3.15 -6.83 17.02
C ARG A 52 -3.40 -7.28 15.59
N VAL A 53 -2.36 -7.57 14.82
CA VAL A 53 -2.50 -8.13 13.46
C VAL A 53 -3.21 -9.48 13.50
N ALA A 54 -2.80 -10.39 14.38
CA ALA A 54 -3.41 -11.72 14.50
C ALA A 54 -4.89 -11.66 14.93
N GLU A 55 -5.28 -10.69 15.75
CA GLU A 55 -6.69 -10.43 16.07
C GLU A 55 -7.48 -9.97 14.84
N ILE A 56 -6.96 -8.98 14.11
CA ILE A 56 -7.62 -8.43 12.92
C ILE A 56 -7.76 -9.50 11.83
N ASP A 57 -6.73 -10.31 11.59
CA ASP A 57 -6.77 -11.34 10.56
C ASP A 57 -7.81 -12.42 10.88
N ARG A 58 -7.89 -12.87 12.14
CA ARG A 58 -8.95 -13.80 12.58
C ARG A 58 -10.36 -13.21 12.40
N ALA A 59 -10.55 -11.93 12.71
CA ALA A 59 -11.82 -11.26 12.51
C ALA A 59 -12.19 -11.11 11.02
N ARG A 60 -11.20 -10.94 10.14
CA ARG A 60 -11.42 -10.91 8.68
C ARG A 60 -11.78 -12.29 8.14
N GLU A 61 -11.13 -13.34 8.62
CA GLU A 61 -11.42 -14.73 8.23
C GLU A 61 -12.82 -15.17 8.65
N SER A 62 -13.24 -14.81 9.87
CA SER A 62 -14.60 -15.12 10.34
C SER A 62 -15.67 -14.39 9.52
N THR A 63 -15.43 -13.14 9.13
CA THR A 63 -16.35 -12.36 8.28
C THR A 63 -16.43 -12.92 6.85
N LYS A 64 -15.31 -13.44 6.32
CA LYS A 64 -15.25 -14.03 4.97
C LYS A 64 -15.96 -15.38 4.90
N ASN A 65 -15.97 -16.15 5.98
CA ASN A 65 -16.70 -17.42 6.08
C ASN A 65 -18.21 -17.26 6.35
N GLY A 66 -18.71 -16.02 6.46
CA GLY A 66 -20.12 -15.71 6.73
C GLY A 66 -20.88 -15.01 5.60
N ALA A 67 -20.34 -14.93 4.38
CA ALA A 67 -21.06 -14.27 3.28
C ALA A 67 -22.28 -15.09 2.83
N PRO A 68 -23.53 -14.59 2.95
CA PRO A 68 -24.68 -15.23 2.35
C PRO A 68 -24.56 -15.18 0.82
N SER A 69 -24.83 -16.30 0.18
CA SER A 69 -25.01 -16.43 -1.27
C SER A 69 -26.11 -15.48 -1.73
N GLY A 70 -25.72 -14.30 -2.22
CA GLY A 70 -26.62 -13.26 -2.74
C GLY A 70 -26.53 -13.18 -4.26
N GLU A 71 -27.69 -13.33 -4.89
CA GLU A 71 -28.00 -13.51 -6.31
C GLU A 71 -27.38 -12.51 -7.31
N PRO A 72 -27.31 -12.87 -8.61
CA PRO A 72 -26.75 -11.98 -9.64
C PRO A 72 -27.64 -10.75 -9.86
N PHE A 73 -27.01 -9.59 -9.98
CA PHE A 73 -27.66 -8.34 -10.40
C PHE A 73 -28.14 -8.45 -11.86
N PRO A 74 -29.27 -7.80 -12.22
CA PRO A 74 -29.85 -7.82 -13.57
C PRO A 74 -28.96 -7.16 -14.63
#